data_AF-A0A2T3XJR5-F1
#
_entry.id   AF-A0A2T3XJR5-F1
#
_cell.length_a   1.000
_cell.length_b   1.000
_cell.length_c   1.000
_cell.angle_alpha   90.00
_cell.angle_beta   90.00
_cell.angle_gamma   90.00
#
_symmetry.space_group_name_H-M   'P 1'
#
loop_
_entity.id
_entity.type
_entity.pdbx_description
1 polymer ?
#
loop_
_entity_poly.entity_id
_entity_poly.type
_entity_poly.pdbx_seq_one_letter_code
_entity_poly.pdbx_strand_id
1 'polypeptide(L)' 'MRATQTRFVDPSARRSRTITIVTRQVPDRDGTEVVVECHNAPSGISLEDHAAVIASSLNNHVTFVE' A
#
# COMPACT_ATOMS: atom_id res chain seq x y z
N MET A 1 5.07 -13.23 -12.66
CA MET A 1 4.63 -12.54 -11.42
C MET A 1 4.19 -11.14 -11.77
N ARG A 2 2.97 -10.73 -11.41
CA ARG A 2 2.40 -9.44 -11.83
C ARG A 2 2.33 -8.52 -10.62
N ALA A 3 3.03 -7.39 -10.70
CA ALA A 3 2.86 -6.31 -9.74
C ALA A 3 1.85 -5.30 -10.31
N THR A 4 1.00 -4.78 -9.44
CA THR A 4 0.07 -3.70 -9.79
C THR A 4 0.59 -2.41 -9.17
N GLN A 5 0.79 -1.40 -10.00
CA GLN A 5 1.22 -0.08 -9.55
C GLN A 5 0.04 0.89 -9.63
N THR A 6 -0.26 1.53 -8.51
CA THR A 6 -1.30 2.56 -8.40
C THR A 6 -0.66 3.89 -8.02
N ARG A 7 -0.93 4.92 -8.82
CA ARG A 7 -0.42 6.28 -8.60
C ARG A 7 -1.54 7.17 -8.08
N PHE A 8 -1.33 7.76 -6.90
CA PHE A 8 -2.23 8.75 -6.32
C PHE A 8 -1.62 10.14 -6.49
N VAL A 9 -2.42 11.07 -7.00
CA VAL A 9 -2.01 12.46 -7.23
C VAL A 9 -2.98 13.35 -6.48
N ASP A 10 -2.46 14.22 -5.61
CA ASP A 10 -3.25 15.30 -5.03
C ASP A 10 -3.13 16.56 -5.91
N PRO A 11 -4.19 16.92 -6.67
CA PRO A 11 -4.17 18.09 -7.54
C PRO A 11 -4.28 19.40 -6.76
N SER A 12 -4.67 19.36 -5.47
CA SER A 12 -4.91 20.54 -4.64
C SER A 12 -3.66 21.03 -3.89
N ALA A 13 -2.63 20.20 -3.79
CA ALA A 13 -1.38 20.59 -3.15
C ALA A 13 -0.62 21.65 -3.95
N ARG A 14 -0.16 22.69 -3.24
CA ARG A 14 0.75 23.75 -3.76
C ARG A 14 2.03 23.20 -4.42
N ARG A 15 2.41 21.95 -4.12
CA ARG A 15 3.39 21.14 -4.85
C ARG A 15 2.74 19.80 -5.10
N SER A 16 2.62 19.34 -6.35
CA SER A 16 2.02 18.04 -6.66
C SER A 16 2.68 16.94 -5.83
N ARG A 17 1.94 16.39 -4.87
CA ARG A 17 2.39 15.24 -4.08
C ARG A 17 1.87 13.99 -4.80
N THR A 18 2.79 13.22 -5.36
CA THR A 18 2.48 11.92 -5.93
C THR A 18 2.88 10.87 -4.91
N ILE A 19 1.96 9.99 -4.54
CA ILE A 19 2.27 8.75 -3.82
C ILE A 19 2.14 7.60 -4.81
N THR A 20 3.09 6.68 -4.78
CA THR A 20 3.02 5.45 -5.57
C THR A 20 2.93 4.27 -4.63
N ILE A 21 1.89 3.46 -4.81
CA ILE A 21 1.71 2.19 -4.10
C ILE A 21 1.93 1.07 -5.11
N VAL A 22 2.84 0.16 -4.78
CA VAL A 22 3.07 -1.07 -5.55
C VAL A 22 2.58 -2.24 -4.71
N THR A 23 1.69 -3.04 -5.29
CA THR A 23 1.20 -4.27 -4.65
C THR A 23 1.64 -5.46 -5.47
N ARG A 24 2.19 -6.48 -4.79
CA ARG A 24 2.63 -7.72 -5.40
C ARG A 24 2.03 -8.89 -4.62
N GLN A 25 1.54 -9.88 -5.36
CA GLN A 25 1.01 -11.12 -4.81
C GLN A 25 1.92 -12.27 -5.22
N VAL A 26 2.31 -13.08 -4.25
CA VAL A 26 3.17 -14.26 -4.41
C VAL A 26 2.41 -15.47 -3.91
N PRO A 27 2.26 -16.54 -4.70
CA PRO A 27 1.84 -17.82 -4.15
C PRO A 27 2.84 -18.27 -3.08
N ASP A 28 2.34 -18.65 -1.92
CA ASP A 28 3.13 -19.21 -0.81
C ASP A 28 2.54 -20.55 -0.36
N ARG A 29 3.29 -21.32 0.43
CA ARG A 29 2.86 -22.65 0.90
C ARG A 29 1.55 -22.61 1.67
N ASP A 30 1.32 -21.55 2.42
CA ASP A 30 0.16 -21.37 3.29
C ASP A 30 -0.90 -20.40 2.72
N GLY A 31 -0.76 -19.99 1.45
CA GLY A 31 -1.72 -19.10 0.79
C GLY A 31 -1.09 -18.14 -0.20
N THR A 32 -1.30 -16.83 -0.01
CA THR A 32 -0.74 -15.77 -0.85
C THR A 32 -0.03 -14.74 0.02
N GLU A 33 1.27 -14.55 -0.20
CA GLU A 33 2.01 -13.43 0.37
C GLU A 33 1.65 -12.16 -0.40
N VAL A 34 1.22 -11.12 0.33
CA VAL A 34 0.90 -9.81 -0.22
C VAL A 34 1.94 -8.81 0.26
N VAL A 35 2.72 -8.27 -0.68
CA VAL A 35 3.71 -7.22 -0.43
C VAL A 35 3.14 -5.89 -0.89
N VAL A 36 3.20 -4.87 -0.02
CA VAL A 36 2.78 -3.49 -0.33
C VAL A 36 3.97 -2.56 -0.10
N GLU A 37 4.40 -1.87 -1.16
CA GLU A 37 5.48 -0.88 -1.12
C GLU A 37 4.87 0.51 -1.35
N CYS A 38 5.26 1.48 -0.51
CA CYS A 38 4.81 2.86 -0.63
C CYS A 38 6.01 3.78 -0.89
N HIS A 39 5.95 4.55 -1.98
CA HIS A 39 7.00 5.48 -2.39
C HIS A 39 6.49 6.91 -2.38
N ASN A 40 7.40 7.84 -2.07
CA ASN A 40 7.13 9.29 -2.01
C ASN A 40 6.05 9.66 -0.99
N ALA A 41 6.01 8.95 0.14
CA ALA A 41 5.17 9.33 1.27
C ALA A 41 5.54 10.75 1.73
N PRO A 42 4.56 11.65 1.96
CA PRO A 42 4.80 12.99 2.47
C PRO A 42 5.60 12.97 3.76
N SER A 43 6.59 13.85 3.90
CA SER A 43 7.49 13.93 5.06
C SER A 43 6.80 14.28 6.40
N GLY A 44 5.50 14.58 6.39
CA GLY A 44 4.69 14.82 7.59
C GLY A 44 3.88 13.62 8.04
N ILE A 45 4.00 12.47 7.36
CA ILE A 45 3.34 11.22 7.72
C ILE A 45 4.38 10.31 8.38
N SER A 46 4.05 9.84 9.59
CA SER A 46 4.81 8.79 10.27
C SER A 46 4.75 7.51 9.44
N LEU A 47 5.91 6.99 9.03
CA LEU A 47 5.99 5.74 8.26
C LEU A 47 5.42 4.56 9.04
N GLU A 48 5.57 4.56 10.36
CA GLU A 48 5.06 3.53 11.25
C GLU A 48 3.53 3.55 11.31
N ASP A 49 2.92 4.72 11.50
CA ASP A 49 1.46 4.86 11.44
C ASP A 49 0.91 4.45 10.06
N HIS A 50 1.63 4.80 8.99
CA HIS A 50 1.22 4.43 7.64
C HIS A 50 1.29 2.91 7.43
N ALA A 51 2.35 2.27 7.90
CA ALA A 51 2.48 0.81 7.88
C ALA A 51 1.39 0.14 8.71
N ALA A 52 1.06 0.66 9.89
CA ALA A 52 0.00 0.14 10.76
C ALA A 52 -1.38 0.22 10.09
N VAL A 53 -1.70 1.34 9.41
CA VAL A 53 -2.95 1.49 8.66
C VAL A 53 -3.03 0.51 7.48
N ILE A 54 -1.94 0.33 6.74
CA ILE A 54 -1.88 -0.64 5.63
C ILE A 54 -2.07 -2.07 6.17
N ALA A 55 -1.40 -2.43 7.27
CA ALA A 55 -1.53 -3.73 7.91
C ALA A 55 -2.97 -3.98 8.40
N SER A 56 -3.61 -2.98 9.02
CA SER A 56 -5.02 -3.06 9.43
C SER A 56 -5.95 -3.26 8.22
N SER A 57 -5.69 -2.57 7.12
CA SER A 57 -6.46 -2.71 5.88
C SER A 57 -6.33 -4.10 5.27
N LEU A 58 -5.11 -4.67 5.26
CA LEU A 58 -4.87 -6.04 4.81
C LEU A 58 -5.58 -7.06 5.70
N ASN A 59 -5.54 -6.88 7.03
CA ASN A 59 -6.23 -7.77 7.95
C ASN A 59 -7.76 -7.75 7.74
N ASN A 60 -8.33 -6.55 7.56
CA ASN A 60 -9.74 -6.41 7.22
C ASN A 60 -10.08 -7.10 5.88
N HIS A 61 -9.18 -7.02 4.91
CA HIS A 61 -9.37 -7.70 3.62
C HIS A 61 -9.41 -9.22 3.79
N VAL A 62 -8.48 -9.79 4.57
CA VAL A 62 -8.47 -11.23 4.89
C VAL A 62 -9.80 -11.66 5.51
N THR A 63 -10.29 -10.93 6.52
CA THR A 63 -11.59 -11.23 7.15
C THR A 63 -12.78 -11.15 6.20
N PHE A 64 -12.70 -10.38 5.11
CA PHE A 64 -13.79 -10.26 4.14
C PHE A 64 -13.78 -11.36 3.07
N VAL A 65 -12.60 -11.89 2.71
CA VAL A 65 -12.45 -12.84 1.59
C VAL A 65 -12.40 -14.30 2.04
N GLU A 66 -12.12 -14.56 3.31
CA GLU A 66 -12.14 -15.89 3.95
C GLU A 66 -13.47 -16.15 4.68
#